data_AF-A0A6L3VQG9-F1
#
_entry.id   AF-A0A6L3VQG9-F1
#
_cell.length_a   1.000
_cell.length_b   1.000
_cell.length_c   1.000
_cell.angle_alpha   90.00
_cell.angle_beta   90.00
_cell.angle_gamma   90.00
#
_symmetry.space_group_name_H-M   'P 1'
#
loop_
_entity.id
_entity.type
_entity.pdbx_description
1 polymer ?
#
loop_
_entity_poly.entity_id
_entity_poly.type
_entity_poly.pdbx_seq_one_letter_code
_entity_poly.pdbx_strand_id
1 'polypeptide(L)'
;MDIRTLARYGAAGTLVIAPAVLLAAGFVNPVGDTDGQSVADQVAKVVAHQGAMRAALALDVLTLLVVPAMLAVARLARRGAPRLALAGGWIAGAGWLAGVVGLLPLDAVLYEAARNPGPGTAALVDAIEGDALIGVFTLVFVLGHIVGGVLLGAALWRSRAVPRSAGLLVGITPLIHLASHIVGSPAVDDVASVTMLAGFVICAAAIVRLADGDWDAAPADPAGRPLAEPATARP
;
A
#
# COMPACT_ATOMS: atom_id res chain seq x y z
N MET A 1 -19.37 -21.54 4.23
CA MET A 1 -18.53 -20.53 4.92
C MET A 1 -19.41 -19.32 5.16
N ASP A 2 -19.52 -18.85 6.41
CA ASP A 2 -20.28 -17.64 6.73
C ASP A 2 -19.57 -16.39 6.17
N ILE A 3 -20.33 -15.33 5.87
CA ILE A 3 -19.82 -14.07 5.30
C ILE A 3 -18.79 -13.42 6.22
N ARG A 4 -18.94 -13.58 7.54
CA ARG A 4 -18.01 -13.07 8.57
C ARG A 4 -16.66 -13.75 8.45
N THR A 5 -16.67 -15.08 8.34
CA THR A 5 -15.48 -15.89 8.12
C THR A 5 -14.80 -15.49 6.81
N LEU A 6 -15.56 -15.35 5.72
CA LEU A 6 -15.04 -14.93 4.41
C LEU A 6 -14.38 -13.54 4.49
N ALA A 7 -15.02 -12.57 5.13
CA ALA A 7 -14.48 -11.21 5.26
C ALA A 7 -13.16 -11.20 6.07
N ARG A 8 -13.08 -11.99 7.14
CA ARG A 8 -11.89 -12.13 7.97
C ARG A 8 -10.72 -12.76 7.20
N TYR A 9 -10.96 -13.86 6.50
CA TYR A 9 -9.92 -14.49 5.67
C TYR A 9 -9.56 -13.65 4.44
N GLY A 10 -10.52 -12.93 3.85
CA GLY A 10 -10.27 -11.98 2.77
C GLY A 10 -9.32 -10.87 3.23
N ALA A 11 -9.57 -10.27 4.39
CA ALA A 11 -8.69 -9.25 4.99
C ALA A 11 -7.29 -9.80 5.31
N ALA A 12 -7.19 -11.02 5.84
CA ALA A 12 -5.89 -11.67 6.04
C ALA A 12 -5.17 -11.96 4.70
N GLY A 13 -5.93 -12.33 3.67
CA GLY A 13 -5.42 -12.57 2.32
C GLY A 13 -4.84 -11.31 1.69
N THR A 14 -5.53 -10.17 1.77
CA THR A 14 -5.02 -8.90 1.21
C THR A 14 -3.73 -8.45 1.88
N LEU A 15 -3.59 -8.66 3.19
CA LEU A 15 -2.35 -8.36 3.92
C LEU A 15 -1.15 -9.16 3.41
N VAL A 16 -1.33 -10.37 2.89
CA VAL A 16 -0.22 -11.17 2.37
C VAL A 16 -0.01 -10.92 0.88
N ILE A 17 -1.09 -10.93 0.10
CA ILE A 17 -1.02 -10.84 -1.36
C ILE A 17 -0.53 -9.47 -1.80
N ALA A 18 -1.01 -8.37 -1.20
CA ALA A 18 -0.63 -7.02 -1.63
C ALA A 18 0.89 -6.75 -1.55
N PRO A 19 1.57 -6.93 -0.41
CA PRO A 19 3.02 -6.71 -0.34
C PRO A 19 3.83 -7.74 -1.13
N ALA A 20 3.34 -8.99 -1.26
CA ALA A 20 4.02 -9.99 -2.08
C ALA A 20 3.98 -9.63 -3.57
N VAL A 21 2.85 -9.11 -4.04
CA VAL A 21 2.69 -8.59 -5.41
C VAL A 21 3.58 -7.38 -5.63
N LEU A 22 3.60 -6.41 -4.71
CA LEU A 22 4.48 -5.22 -4.83
C LEU A 22 5.95 -5.62 -4.95
N LEU A 23 6.41 -6.53 -4.08
CA LEU A 23 7.77 -7.06 -4.14
C LEU A 23 8.05 -7.76 -5.48
N ALA A 24 7.11 -8.61 -5.95
CA ALA A 24 7.26 -9.29 -7.23
C ALA A 24 7.26 -8.32 -8.42
N ALA A 25 6.43 -7.27 -8.38
CA ALA A 25 6.38 -6.23 -9.41
C ALA A 25 7.72 -5.48 -9.48
N GLY A 26 8.28 -5.08 -8.33
CA GLY A 26 9.60 -4.43 -8.25
C GLY A 26 10.72 -5.26 -8.86
N PHE A 27 10.76 -6.58 -8.61
CA PHE A 27 11.76 -7.47 -9.21
C PHE A 27 11.61 -7.67 -10.72
N VAL A 28 10.39 -7.58 -11.24
CA VAL A 28 10.08 -7.84 -12.65
C VAL A 28 10.10 -6.56 -13.49
N ASN A 29 9.90 -5.39 -12.87
CA ASN A 29 9.89 -4.10 -13.56
C ASN A 29 11.30 -3.78 -14.11
N PRO A 30 11.48 -3.68 -15.45
CA PRO A 30 12.78 -3.41 -16.04
C PRO A 30 13.27 -1.97 -15.84
N VAL A 31 12.38 -1.04 -15.51
CA VAL A 31 12.70 0.38 -15.27
C VAL A 31 13.32 0.54 -13.88
N GLY A 32 12.67 -0.09 -12.90
CA GLY A 32 12.98 -0.01 -11.47
C GLY A 32 12.62 1.36 -10.87
N ASP A 33 12.62 1.42 -9.53
CA ASP A 33 12.30 2.63 -8.78
C ASP A 33 13.57 3.45 -8.52
N THR A 34 14.02 4.20 -9.53
CA THR A 34 15.17 5.10 -9.38
C THR A 34 14.86 6.45 -9.98
N ASP A 35 14.83 7.46 -9.12
CA ASP A 35 14.61 8.85 -9.52
C ASP A 35 15.69 9.36 -10.49
N GLY A 36 15.27 10.28 -11.37
CA GLY A 36 16.18 11.01 -12.27
C GLY A 36 16.56 10.26 -13.55
N GLN A 37 15.97 9.09 -13.83
CA GLN A 37 16.11 8.43 -15.13
C GLN A 37 15.40 9.23 -16.22
N SER A 38 16.07 9.47 -17.35
CA SER A 38 15.42 10.13 -18.47
C SER A 38 14.33 9.23 -19.07
N VAL A 39 13.25 9.83 -19.56
CA VAL A 39 12.17 9.08 -20.25
C VAL A 39 12.72 8.24 -21.41
N ALA A 40 13.75 8.73 -22.10
CA ALA A 40 14.41 7.98 -23.17
C ALA A 40 15.05 6.67 -22.66
N ASP A 41 15.72 6.73 -21.50
CA ASP A 41 16.33 5.53 -20.88
C ASP A 41 15.27 4.55 -20.39
N GLN A 42 14.19 5.06 -19.79
CA GLN A 42 13.05 4.24 -19.35
C GLN A 42 12.42 3.50 -20.53
N VAL A 43 12.13 4.21 -21.64
CA VAL A 43 11.60 3.61 -22.87
C VAL A 43 12.56 2.57 -23.43
N ALA A 44 13.88 2.86 -23.47
CA ALA A 44 14.88 1.92 -23.97
C ALA A 44 14.91 0.61 -23.17
N LYS A 45 14.81 0.69 -21.83
CA LYS A 45 14.71 -0.50 -20.96
C LYS A 45 13.44 -1.31 -21.23
N VAL A 46 12.30 -0.66 -21.42
CA VAL A 46 11.05 -1.34 -21.73
C VAL A 46 11.10 -2.00 -23.11
N VAL A 47 11.69 -1.35 -24.12
CA VAL A 47 11.93 -1.95 -25.44
C VAL A 47 12.78 -3.21 -25.32
N ALA A 48 13.84 -3.18 -24.51
CA ALA A 48 14.71 -4.33 -24.28
C ALA A 48 14.02 -5.48 -23.52
N HIS A 49 12.99 -5.18 -22.69
CA HIS A 49 12.38 -6.12 -21.77
C HIS A 49 10.84 -6.10 -21.77
N GLN A 50 10.21 -6.05 -22.95
CA GLN A 50 8.75 -5.92 -23.08
C GLN A 50 7.94 -7.01 -22.34
N GLY A 51 8.44 -8.25 -22.31
CA GLY A 51 7.79 -9.34 -21.57
C GLY A 51 7.79 -9.10 -20.06
N ALA A 52 8.89 -8.56 -19.53
CA ALA A 52 9.02 -8.22 -18.12
C ALA A 52 8.10 -7.04 -17.76
N MET A 53 8.11 -5.96 -18.55
CA MET A 53 7.19 -4.83 -18.34
C MET A 53 5.71 -5.27 -18.41
N ARG A 54 5.36 -6.17 -19.34
CA ARG A 54 3.99 -6.69 -19.42
C ARG A 54 3.60 -7.51 -18.19
N ALA A 55 4.53 -8.26 -17.62
CA ALA A 55 4.32 -9.00 -16.39
C ALA A 55 4.22 -8.06 -15.17
N ALA A 56 5.05 -7.02 -15.10
CA ALA A 56 4.96 -5.97 -14.09
C ALA A 56 3.57 -5.32 -14.09
N LEU A 57 3.08 -4.88 -15.26
CA LEU A 57 1.72 -4.32 -15.40
C LEU A 57 0.60 -5.25 -14.92
N ALA A 58 0.73 -6.56 -15.15
CA ALA A 58 -0.25 -7.52 -14.66
C ALA A 58 -0.23 -7.64 -13.13
N LEU A 59 0.96 -7.52 -12.51
CA LEU A 59 1.13 -7.48 -11.07
C LEU A 59 0.65 -6.14 -10.50
N ASP A 60 0.88 -5.02 -11.19
CA ASP A 60 0.47 -3.69 -10.75
C ASP A 60 -1.04 -3.62 -10.53
N VAL A 61 -1.85 -4.24 -11.38
CA VAL A 61 -3.30 -4.33 -11.18
C VAL A 61 -3.66 -4.98 -9.84
N LEU A 62 -2.88 -5.96 -9.37
CA LEU A 62 -3.10 -6.62 -8.09
C LEU A 62 -2.64 -5.77 -6.90
N THR A 63 -1.85 -4.72 -7.10
CA THR A 63 -1.47 -3.77 -6.04
C THR A 63 -2.66 -3.01 -5.49
N LEU A 64 -3.79 -2.97 -6.21
CA LEU A 64 -5.09 -2.49 -5.71
C LEU A 64 -5.47 -3.10 -4.35
N LEU A 65 -5.00 -4.31 -4.05
CA LEU A 65 -5.22 -4.99 -2.77
C LEU A 65 -4.55 -4.30 -1.58
N VAL A 66 -3.63 -3.37 -1.81
CA VAL A 66 -2.99 -2.60 -0.73
C VAL A 66 -3.99 -1.71 0.01
N VAL A 67 -4.99 -1.15 -0.68
CA VAL A 67 -6.02 -0.32 -0.05
C VAL A 67 -6.83 -1.13 0.99
N PRO A 68 -7.45 -2.28 0.65
CA PRO A 68 -8.10 -3.11 1.65
C PRO A 68 -7.12 -3.69 2.68
N ALA A 69 -5.85 -3.91 2.35
CA ALA A 69 -4.83 -4.30 3.33
C ALA A 69 -4.63 -3.21 4.40
N MET A 70 -4.52 -1.93 4.03
CA MET A 70 -4.40 -0.82 4.99
C MET A 70 -5.62 -0.74 5.91
N LEU A 71 -6.82 -0.90 5.33
CA LEU A 71 -8.07 -0.92 6.10
C LEU A 71 -8.16 -2.13 7.03
N ALA A 72 -7.62 -3.29 6.65
CA ALA A 72 -7.52 -4.46 7.50
C ALA A 72 -6.59 -4.22 8.69
N VAL A 73 -5.43 -3.59 8.49
CA VAL A 73 -4.52 -3.17 9.59
C VAL A 73 -5.23 -2.21 10.55
N ALA A 74 -5.89 -1.19 10.00
CA ALA A 74 -6.65 -0.22 10.80
C ALA A 74 -7.72 -0.94 11.64
N ARG A 75 -8.47 -1.85 11.02
CA ARG A 75 -9.50 -2.63 11.70
C ARG A 75 -8.93 -3.50 12.81
N LEU A 76 -7.78 -4.14 12.60
CA LEU A 76 -7.10 -4.93 13.62
C LEU A 76 -6.69 -4.09 14.84
N ALA A 77 -6.19 -2.86 14.63
CA ALA A 77 -5.75 -1.97 15.70
C ALA A 77 -6.89 -1.22 16.41
N ARG A 78 -8.09 -1.15 15.82
CA ARG A 78 -9.16 -0.22 16.24
C ARG A 78 -9.63 -0.38 17.68
N ARG A 79 -9.58 -1.60 18.24
CA ARG A 79 -10.07 -1.86 19.61
C ARG A 79 -9.19 -1.20 20.67
N GLY A 80 -7.87 -1.25 20.50
CA GLY A 80 -6.92 -0.71 21.48
C GLY A 80 -6.39 0.68 21.14
N ALA A 81 -6.56 1.16 19.91
CA ALA A 81 -6.10 2.48 19.47
C ALA A 81 -7.03 3.12 18.42
N PRO A 82 -8.33 3.34 18.73
CA PRO A 82 -9.35 3.70 17.74
C PRO A 82 -9.04 4.97 16.94
N ARG A 83 -8.51 6.01 17.60
CA ARG A 83 -8.20 7.30 16.93
C ARG A 83 -7.03 7.17 15.94
N LEU A 84 -5.98 6.44 16.32
CA LEU A 84 -4.83 6.20 15.44
C LEU A 84 -5.19 5.27 14.30
N ALA A 85 -5.97 4.22 14.58
CA ALA A 85 -6.48 3.30 13.57
C ALA A 85 -7.33 4.03 12.54
N LEU A 86 -8.25 4.90 12.98
CA LEU A 86 -9.11 5.68 12.09
C LEU A 86 -8.29 6.66 11.24
N ALA A 87 -7.45 7.49 11.87
CA ALA A 87 -6.64 8.48 11.16
C ALA A 87 -5.65 7.80 10.20
N GLY A 88 -4.90 6.82 10.68
CA GLY A 88 -3.93 6.07 9.88
C GLY A 88 -4.59 5.31 8.73
N GLY A 89 -5.73 4.66 8.97
CA GLY A 89 -6.46 3.93 7.94
C GLY A 89 -6.99 4.83 6.83
N TRP A 90 -7.58 5.97 7.17
CA TRP A 90 -8.05 6.95 6.18
C TRP A 90 -6.91 7.60 5.39
N ILE A 91 -5.86 8.06 6.09
CA ILE A 91 -4.72 8.73 5.45
C ILE A 91 -3.96 7.76 4.55
N ALA A 92 -3.67 6.55 5.03
CA ALA A 92 -3.00 5.52 4.21
C ALA A 92 -3.88 5.07 3.04
N GLY A 93 -5.18 4.82 3.29
CA GLY A 93 -6.11 4.40 2.25
C GLY A 93 -6.25 5.44 1.14
N ALA A 94 -6.37 6.72 1.49
CA ALA A 94 -6.42 7.82 0.52
C ALA A 94 -5.10 7.98 -0.23
N GLY A 95 -3.96 7.88 0.46
CA GLY A 95 -2.64 7.93 -0.17
C GLY A 95 -2.45 6.82 -1.21
N TRP A 96 -2.68 5.57 -0.81
CA TRP A 96 -2.58 4.43 -1.72
C TRP A 96 -3.58 4.51 -2.89
N LEU A 97 -4.80 5.00 -2.66
CA LEU A 97 -5.76 5.23 -3.73
C LEU A 97 -5.27 6.29 -4.72
N ALA A 98 -4.66 7.38 -4.24
CA ALA A 98 -4.04 8.39 -5.10
C ALA A 98 -2.91 7.80 -5.95
N GLY A 99 -2.06 6.94 -5.36
CA GLY A 99 -0.99 6.26 -6.10
C GLY A 99 -1.54 5.32 -7.18
N VAL A 100 -2.56 4.53 -6.84
CA VAL A 100 -3.25 3.65 -7.81
C VAL A 100 -3.85 4.44 -8.98
N VAL A 101 -4.48 5.58 -8.71
CA VAL A 101 -5.18 6.36 -9.75
C VAL A 101 -4.19 7.18 -10.59
N GLY A 102 -3.15 7.73 -9.96
CA GLY A 102 -2.24 8.67 -10.62
C GLY A 102 -0.95 8.06 -11.14
N LEU A 103 -0.36 7.09 -10.43
CA LEU A 103 0.98 6.56 -10.74
C LEU A 103 0.92 5.28 -11.56
N LEU A 104 0.05 4.34 -11.19
CA LEU A 104 -0.06 3.04 -11.89
C LEU A 104 -0.29 3.18 -13.41
N PRO A 105 -1.11 4.13 -13.91
CA PRO A 105 -1.26 4.31 -15.36
C PRO A 105 0.02 4.72 -16.09
N LEU A 106 1.01 5.30 -15.41
CA LEU A 106 2.26 5.76 -16.05
C LEU A 106 3.05 4.59 -16.63
N ASP A 107 3.10 3.45 -15.93
CA ASP A 107 3.74 2.24 -16.46
C ASP A 107 3.06 1.75 -17.75
N ALA A 108 1.74 1.87 -17.83
CA ALA A 108 0.98 1.48 -19.02
C ALA A 108 1.26 2.44 -20.19
N VAL A 109 1.35 3.74 -19.90
CA VAL A 109 1.75 4.77 -20.88
C VAL A 109 3.16 4.48 -21.39
N LEU A 110 4.10 4.19 -20.50
CA LEU A 110 5.49 3.88 -20.86
C LEU A 110 5.59 2.59 -21.70
N TYR A 111 4.82 1.57 -21.35
CA TYR A 111 4.74 0.32 -22.13
C TYR A 111 4.22 0.55 -23.56
N GLU A 112 3.14 1.32 -23.71
CA GLU A 112 2.59 1.63 -25.03
C GLU A 112 3.49 2.56 -25.85
N ALA A 113 4.18 3.50 -25.19
CA ALA A 113 5.19 4.35 -25.80
C ALA A 113 6.36 3.52 -26.37
N ALA A 114 6.82 2.51 -25.63
CA ALA A 114 7.87 1.60 -26.07
C ALA A 114 7.43 0.66 -27.22
N ARG A 115 6.14 0.31 -27.28
CA ARG A 115 5.58 -0.55 -28.36
C ARG A 115 5.27 0.20 -29.64
N ASN A 116 4.98 1.49 -29.54
CA ASN A 116 4.55 2.32 -30.66
C ASN A 116 5.45 3.57 -30.76
N PRO A 117 6.76 3.40 -31.02
CA PRO A 117 7.67 4.54 -31.10
C PRO A 117 7.32 5.39 -32.32
N GLY A 118 7.09 6.68 -32.08
CA GLY A 118 6.83 7.67 -33.11
C GLY A 118 7.56 8.98 -32.79
N PRO A 119 7.67 9.90 -33.77
CA PRO A 119 8.17 11.24 -33.51
C PRO A 119 7.38 11.91 -32.37
N GLY A 120 8.07 12.35 -31.32
CA GLY A 120 7.46 13.01 -30.18
C GLY A 120 6.90 12.09 -29.08
N THR A 121 6.91 10.76 -29.23
CA THR A 121 6.42 9.83 -28.18
C THR A 121 7.12 10.06 -26.84
N ALA A 122 8.45 10.17 -26.82
CA ALA A 122 9.19 10.42 -25.57
C ALA A 122 8.84 11.78 -24.94
N ALA A 123 8.66 12.82 -25.75
CA ALA A 123 8.27 14.15 -25.26
C ALA A 123 6.84 14.16 -24.71
N LEU A 124 5.94 13.34 -25.27
CA LEU A 124 4.59 13.17 -24.73
C LEU A 124 4.60 12.46 -23.38
N VAL A 125 5.39 11.39 -23.22
CA VAL A 125 5.54 10.70 -21.93
C VAL A 125 6.14 11.65 -20.88
N ASP A 126 7.19 12.40 -21.23
CA ASP A 126 7.79 13.42 -20.37
C ASP A 126 6.77 14.50 -19.95
N ALA A 127 5.93 14.96 -20.89
CA ALA A 127 4.87 15.91 -20.59
C ALA A 127 3.78 15.33 -19.66
N ILE A 128 3.48 14.03 -19.75
CA ILE A 128 2.53 13.35 -18.86
C ILE A 128 3.14 13.20 -17.46
N GLU A 129 4.38 12.72 -17.35
CA GLU A 129 5.09 12.57 -16.07
C GLU A 129 5.29 13.92 -15.37
N GLY A 130 5.55 14.98 -16.14
CA GLY A 130 5.69 16.35 -15.66
C GLY A 130 4.36 17.09 -15.41
N ASP A 131 3.21 16.46 -15.65
CA ASP A 131 1.91 17.11 -15.47
C ASP A 131 1.63 17.43 -14.00
N ALA A 132 1.11 18.63 -13.75
CA ALA A 132 0.87 19.11 -12.39
C ALA A 132 -0.15 18.24 -11.61
N LEU A 133 -1.13 17.65 -12.29
CA LEU A 133 -2.12 16.77 -11.68
C LEU A 133 -1.47 15.44 -11.26
N ILE A 134 -0.57 14.89 -12.09
CA ILE A 134 0.24 13.72 -11.71
C ILE A 134 1.08 14.05 -10.48
N GLY A 135 1.74 15.22 -10.47
CA GLY A 135 2.48 15.69 -9.29
C GLY A 135 1.62 15.80 -8.02
N VAL A 136 0.36 16.21 -8.13
CA VAL A 136 -0.59 16.22 -7.00
C VAL A 136 -0.91 14.80 -6.52
N PHE A 137 -1.18 13.86 -7.42
CA PHE A 137 -1.41 12.47 -7.04
C PHE A 137 -0.18 11.85 -6.37
N THR A 138 1.01 12.09 -6.92
CA THR A 138 2.29 11.68 -6.33
C THR A 138 2.44 12.25 -4.93
N LEU A 139 2.20 13.55 -4.73
CA LEU A 139 2.31 14.18 -3.42
C LEU A 139 1.33 13.60 -2.39
N VAL A 140 0.07 13.40 -2.78
CA VAL A 140 -0.95 12.79 -1.91
C VAL A 140 -0.59 11.35 -1.57
N PHE A 141 -0.09 10.58 -2.54
CA PHE A 141 0.43 9.23 -2.31
C PHE A 141 1.59 9.26 -1.31
N VAL A 142 2.62 10.07 -1.57
CA VAL A 142 3.82 10.17 -0.74
C VAL A 142 3.46 10.58 0.70
N LEU A 143 2.67 11.63 0.90
CA LEU A 143 2.30 12.04 2.24
C LEU A 143 1.36 11.04 2.91
N GLY A 144 0.38 10.51 2.17
CA GLY A 144 -0.63 9.60 2.69
C GLY A 144 -0.04 8.26 3.11
N HIS A 145 0.81 7.64 2.31
CA HIS A 145 1.40 6.34 2.63
C HIS A 145 2.44 6.44 3.79
N ILE A 146 3.21 7.54 3.89
CA ILE A 146 4.14 7.76 5.00
C ILE A 146 3.40 8.04 6.30
N VAL A 147 2.61 9.12 6.32
CA VAL A 147 1.93 9.53 7.55
C VAL A 147 0.94 8.46 7.98
N GLY A 148 0.17 7.92 7.04
CA GLY A 148 -0.79 6.85 7.28
C GLY A 148 -0.13 5.57 7.79
N GLY A 149 0.96 5.13 7.13
CA GLY A 149 1.71 3.93 7.54
C GLY A 149 2.32 4.06 8.93
N VAL A 150 2.94 5.20 9.25
CA VAL A 150 3.49 5.47 10.59
C VAL A 150 2.39 5.47 11.65
N LEU A 151 1.24 6.09 11.37
CA LEU A 151 0.09 6.10 12.28
C LEU A 151 -0.49 4.70 12.49
N LEU A 152 -0.57 3.88 11.44
CA LEU A 152 -1.02 2.48 11.53
C LEU A 152 -0.04 1.62 12.32
N GLY A 153 1.27 1.78 12.11
CA GLY A 153 2.30 1.14 12.92
C GLY A 153 2.18 1.52 14.41
N ALA A 154 2.00 2.81 14.69
CA ALA A 154 1.74 3.31 16.04
C ALA A 154 0.43 2.78 16.64
N ALA A 155 -0.63 2.63 15.83
CA ALA A 155 -1.90 2.05 16.24
C ALA A 155 -1.73 0.57 16.64
N LEU A 156 -1.03 -0.22 15.83
CA LEU A 156 -0.69 -1.61 16.16
C LEU A 156 0.17 -1.69 17.44
N TRP A 157 1.17 -0.81 17.56
CA TRP A 157 2.04 -0.74 18.73
C TRP A 157 1.27 -0.45 20.03
N ARG A 158 0.36 0.52 19.99
CA ARG A 158 -0.44 0.94 21.16
C ARG A 158 -1.58 -0.01 21.46
N SER A 159 -2.24 -0.56 20.44
CA SER A 159 -3.39 -1.45 20.62
C SER A 159 -3.02 -2.80 21.18
N ARG A 160 -1.76 -3.24 21.00
CA ARG A 160 -1.27 -4.56 21.43
C ARG A 160 -2.04 -5.72 20.79
N ALA A 161 -2.76 -5.48 19.69
CA ALA A 161 -3.44 -6.52 18.92
C ALA A 161 -2.46 -7.53 18.28
N VAL A 162 -1.20 -7.11 18.12
CA VAL A 162 -0.07 -7.88 17.60
C VAL A 162 1.18 -7.61 18.44
N PRO A 163 2.25 -8.42 18.32
CA PRO A 163 3.56 -8.09 18.87
C PRO A 163 4.03 -6.70 18.42
N ARG A 164 4.74 -5.97 19.29
CA ARG A 164 5.25 -4.62 19.00
C ARG A 164 6.14 -4.56 17.75
N SER A 165 6.85 -5.65 17.47
CA SER A 165 7.65 -5.79 16.25
C SER A 165 6.81 -5.59 14.98
N ALA A 166 5.58 -6.14 14.91
CA ALA A 166 4.71 -5.94 13.75
C ALA A 166 4.34 -4.46 13.56
N GLY A 167 4.01 -3.76 14.64
CA GLY A 167 3.76 -2.32 14.58
C GLY A 167 4.98 -1.51 14.13
N LEU A 168 6.18 -1.90 14.56
CA LEU A 168 7.43 -1.27 14.11
C LEU A 168 7.69 -1.52 12.62
N LEU A 169 7.58 -2.78 12.16
CA LEU A 169 7.79 -3.15 10.75
C LEU A 169 6.85 -2.38 9.83
N VAL A 170 5.55 -2.34 10.17
CA VAL A 170 4.55 -1.58 9.41
C VAL A 170 4.84 -0.08 9.42
N GLY A 171 5.19 0.49 10.58
CA GLY A 171 5.44 1.92 10.71
C GLY A 171 6.72 2.40 10.04
N ILE A 172 7.77 1.57 10.00
CA ILE A 172 9.08 1.95 9.44
C ILE A 172 9.16 1.71 7.93
N THR A 173 8.38 0.77 7.38
CA THR A 173 8.32 0.47 5.94
C THR A 173 8.31 1.71 5.04
N PRO A 174 7.35 2.66 5.19
CA PRO A 174 7.31 3.81 4.27
C PRO A 174 8.49 4.77 4.46
N LEU A 175 9.19 4.73 5.61
CA LEU A 175 10.40 5.52 5.82
C LEU A 175 11.60 4.88 5.11
N ILE A 176 11.66 3.55 5.07
CA ILE A 176 12.68 2.82 4.29
C ILE A 176 12.43 3.06 2.78
N HIS A 177 11.17 3.01 2.34
CA HIS A 177 10.79 3.33 0.96
C HIS A 177 11.15 4.78 0.60
N LEU A 178 10.88 5.76 1.48
CA LEU A 178 11.35 7.12 1.22
C LEU A 178 12.89 7.20 1.12
N ALA A 179 13.60 6.46 1.96
CA ALA A 179 15.06 6.42 1.92
C ALA A 179 15.61 5.75 0.65
N SER A 180 14.90 4.77 0.06
CA SER A 180 15.30 4.12 -1.19
C SER A 180 15.36 5.13 -2.34
N HIS A 181 14.37 6.02 -2.43
CA HIS A 181 14.30 7.11 -3.43
C HIS A 181 15.38 8.17 -3.20
N ILE A 182 15.58 8.62 -1.96
CA ILE A 182 16.62 9.60 -1.62
C ILE A 182 18.02 9.08 -1.98
N VAL A 183 18.28 7.79 -1.79
CA VAL A 183 19.58 7.15 -2.08
C VAL A 183 19.65 6.63 -3.53
N GLY A 184 18.52 6.54 -4.23
CA GLY A 184 18.41 5.97 -5.58
C GLY A 184 18.77 4.49 -5.64
N SER A 185 18.34 3.68 -4.66
CA SER A 185 18.74 2.27 -4.54
C SER A 185 17.56 1.31 -4.53
N PRO A 186 17.33 0.56 -5.63
CA PRO A 186 16.29 -0.48 -5.70
C PRO A 186 16.42 -1.54 -4.60
N ALA A 187 17.65 -1.88 -4.20
CA ALA A 187 17.88 -2.85 -3.13
C ALA A 187 17.36 -2.36 -1.76
N VAL A 188 17.39 -1.05 -1.50
CA VAL A 188 16.80 -0.47 -0.28
C VAL A 188 15.27 -0.56 -0.37
N ASP A 189 14.73 -0.44 -1.57
CA ASP A 189 13.29 -0.59 -1.79
C ASP A 189 12.79 -2.03 -1.59
N ASP A 190 13.54 -3.01 -2.08
CA ASP A 190 13.28 -4.43 -1.82
C ASP A 190 13.26 -4.72 -0.32
N VAL A 191 14.15 -4.10 0.44
CA VAL A 191 14.17 -4.19 1.91
C VAL A 191 12.89 -3.58 2.52
N ALA A 192 12.40 -2.45 2.01
CA ALA A 192 11.12 -1.87 2.45
C ALA A 192 9.97 -2.85 2.19
N SER A 193 9.91 -3.42 0.99
CA SER A 193 8.88 -4.37 0.57
C SER A 193 8.89 -5.67 1.39
N VAL A 194 10.06 -6.24 1.67
CA VAL A 194 10.21 -7.40 2.57
C VAL A 194 9.82 -7.06 4.00
N THR A 195 10.18 -5.87 4.48
CA THR A 195 9.79 -5.37 5.82
C THR A 195 8.27 -5.26 5.94
N MET A 196 7.60 -4.72 4.90
CA MET A 196 6.15 -4.62 4.82
C MET A 196 5.51 -6.00 4.88
N LEU A 197 5.97 -6.92 4.03
CA LEU A 197 5.47 -8.29 3.95
C LEU A 197 5.58 -8.98 5.31
N ALA A 198 6.72 -8.88 5.99
CA ALA A 198 6.93 -9.46 7.32
C ALA A 198 5.93 -8.90 8.35
N GLY A 199 5.77 -7.57 8.39
CA GLY A 199 4.81 -6.91 9.30
C GLY A 199 3.37 -7.35 9.04
N PHE A 200 2.98 -7.46 7.76
CA PHE A 200 1.63 -7.82 7.38
C PHE A 200 1.33 -9.31 7.55
N VAL A 201 2.30 -10.20 7.34
CA VAL A 201 2.17 -11.63 7.64
C VAL A 201 1.88 -11.84 9.13
N ILE A 202 2.54 -11.10 10.02
CA ILE A 202 2.25 -11.18 11.47
C ILE A 202 0.82 -10.69 11.75
N CYS A 203 0.37 -9.61 11.10
CA CYS A 203 -1.00 -9.11 11.25
C CYS A 203 -2.03 -10.11 10.71
N ALA A 204 -1.79 -10.70 9.54
CA ALA A 204 -2.63 -11.73 8.95
C ALA A 204 -2.73 -12.95 9.87
N ALA A 205 -1.60 -13.41 10.41
CA ALA A 205 -1.55 -14.51 11.38
C ALA A 205 -2.36 -14.22 12.64
N ALA A 206 -2.39 -12.96 13.11
CA ALA A 206 -3.25 -12.56 14.21
C ALA A 206 -4.74 -12.59 13.82
N ILE A 207 -5.10 -12.07 12.64
CA ILE A 207 -6.49 -12.06 12.14
C ILE A 207 -7.06 -13.47 11.99
N VAL A 208 -6.30 -14.41 11.44
CA VAL A 208 -6.77 -15.80 11.27
C VAL A 208 -6.97 -16.53 12.60
N ARG A 209 -6.34 -16.08 13.69
CA ARG A 209 -6.49 -16.64 15.04
C ARG A 209 -7.65 -16.04 15.83
N LEU A 210 -8.21 -14.91 15.41
CA LEU A 210 -9.38 -14.31 16.06
C LEU A 210 -10.64 -15.16 15.82
N ALA A 211 -11.54 -15.20 16.80
CA ALA A 211 -12.90 -15.67 16.52
C ALA A 211 -13.64 -14.64 15.66
N ASP A 212 -14.61 -15.07 14.85
CA ASP A 212 -15.39 -14.17 14.00
C ASP A 212 -16.08 -13.05 14.83
N GLY A 213 -16.56 -13.39 16.03
CA GLY A 213 -17.14 -12.41 16.95
C GLY A 213 -16.17 -11.33 17.41
N ASP A 214 -14.90 -11.67 17.66
CA ASP A 214 -13.87 -10.70 18.08
C ASP A 214 -13.47 -9.76 16.94
N TRP A 215 -13.45 -10.28 15.71
CA TRP A 215 -13.19 -9.50 14.50
C TRP A 215 -14.31 -8.48 14.20
N ASP A 216 -15.55 -8.83 14.54
CA ASP A 216 -16.72 -7.98 14.34
C ASP A 216 -17.00 -7.04 15.50
N ALA A 217 -16.44 -7.31 16.68
CA ALA A 217 -16.72 -6.53 17.88
C ALA A 217 -16.38 -5.03 17.71
N ALA A 218 -17.30 -4.20 18.22
CA ALA A 218 -17.20 -2.73 18.20
C ALA A 218 -15.99 -2.22 19.01
N PRO A 219 -15.48 -1.01 18.74
CA PRO A 219 -14.44 -0.40 19.56
C PRO A 219 -14.85 -0.30 21.03
N ALA A 220 -13.89 -0.45 21.94
CA ALA A 220 -14.11 -0.36 23.38
C ALA A 220 -13.46 0.91 23.96
N ASP A 221 -13.98 1.38 25.10
CA ASP A 221 -13.35 2.42 25.92
C ASP A 221 -12.05 1.89 26.56
N PRO A 222 -11.22 2.76 27.18
CA PRO A 222 -9.98 2.33 27.85
C PRO A 222 -10.19 1.32 28.99
N ALA A 223 -11.41 1.20 29.53
CA ALA A 223 -11.80 0.22 30.54
C ALA A 223 -12.36 -1.08 29.93
N GLY A 224 -12.32 -1.24 28.60
CA GLY A 224 -12.78 -2.44 27.89
C GLY A 224 -14.29 -2.52 27.69
N ARG A 225 -15.05 -1.48 28.06
CA ARG A 225 -16.50 -1.44 27.85
C ARG A 225 -16.80 -1.07 26.39
N PRO A 226 -17.78 -1.70 25.74
CA PRO A 226 -18.22 -1.26 24.41
C PRO A 226 -18.58 0.23 24.45
N LEU A 227 -18.10 1.02 23.47
CA LEU A 227 -18.61 2.38 23.31
C LEU A 227 -20.12 2.27 23.02
N ALA A 228 -20.94 2.91 23.86
CA ALA A 228 -22.39 2.81 23.75
C ALA A 228 -22.84 3.18 22.34
N GLU A 229 -23.74 2.38 21.75
CA GLU A 229 -24.43 2.79 20.52
C GLU A 229 -25.10 4.14 20.79
N PRO A 230 -24.90 5.16 19.94
CA PRO A 230 -25.65 6.40 20.06
C PRO A 230 -27.12 6.02 20.07
N ALA A 231 -27.82 6.37 21.14
CA ALA A 231 -29.23 6.03 21.32
C ALA A 231 -29.95 6.42 20.04
N THR A 232 -30.30 5.42 19.23
CA THR A 232 -31.08 5.65 18.02
C THR A 232 -32.34 6.33 18.52
N ALA A 233 -32.53 7.60 18.14
CA ALA A 233 -33.81 8.26 18.32
C ALA A 233 -34.82 7.38 17.59
N ARG A 234 -35.55 6.55 18.35
CA ARG A 234 -36.70 5.83 17.83
C ARG A 234 -37.72 6.91 17.43
N PRO A 235 -38.37 6.75 16.27
CA PRO A 235 -39.29 7.74 15.74
C PRO A 235 -40.45 8.07 16.70
#